data_AF-A0A292PNA6-F1
#
_entry.id   AF-A0A292PNA6-F1
#
_cell.length_a   1.000
_cell.length_b   1.000
_cell.length_c   1.000
_cell.angle_alpha   90.00
_cell.angle_beta   90.00
_cell.angle_gamma   90.00
#
_symmetry.space_group_name_H-M   'P 1'
#
loop_
_entity.id
_entity.type
_entity.pdbx_description
1 polymer ?
#
loop_
_entity_poly.entity_id
_entity_poly.type
_entity_poly.pdbx_seq_one_letter_code
_entity_poly.pdbx_strand_id
1 'polypeptide(L)'
;MPSEKELQDECKAAGINCEGKVADLIQRLQDYRNQELSSSPSHANLRKEEMLVTQSTVGDAEIMEREVQAGSKIPRDKNTQDLPMVGGDILGGHSRSQGLAGLAERIRILEARSVLKDQRLSMLKERDLMLDQEISLLQDTVSTLKLAGEAYRQVRQRFVSTFIRDKLGCAKQSDHDLINEVHGLAHGGDAVVDALLYEGIGAREDTYAFEDLYGIHPSDIKRIWDPETIEILNLHATVRASKEKTGTDQFYKKFAEFIRELKWSSFNSNYLLADPTDRVHIAYLSLRKCQIYQESA
;
A
#
# COMPACT_ATOMS: atom_id res chain seq x y z
N MET A 1 -17.79 18.36 37.37
CA MET A 1 -18.41 17.35 36.50
C MET A 1 -18.93 18.12 35.29
N PRO A 2 -18.48 17.80 34.07
CA PRO A 2 -18.99 18.46 32.86
C PRO A 2 -20.50 18.25 32.76
N SER A 3 -21.20 19.27 32.27
CA SER A 3 -22.64 19.21 32.05
C SER A 3 -22.98 18.29 30.89
N GLU A 4 -24.18 17.72 30.88
CA GLU A 4 -24.63 16.83 29.80
C GLU A 4 -24.51 17.49 28.43
N LYS A 5 -24.84 18.79 28.34
CA LYS A 5 -24.74 19.56 27.09
C LYS A 5 -23.31 19.70 26.58
N GLU A 6 -22.35 19.95 27.48
CA GLU A 6 -20.93 20.04 27.11
C GLU A 6 -20.40 18.70 26.56
N LEU A 7 -20.83 17.58 27.16
CA LEU A 7 -20.45 16.25 26.68
C LEU A 7 -21.07 15.92 25.32
N GLN A 8 -22.33 16.31 25.08
CA GLN A 8 -22.98 16.10 23.79
C GLN A 8 -22.31 16.91 22.67
N ASP A 9 -21.93 18.15 22.96
CA ASP A 9 -21.22 19.01 22.00
C ASP A 9 -19.81 18.46 21.70
N GLU A 10 -19.12 17.92 22.71
CA GLU A 10 -17.82 17.26 22.53
C GLU A 10 -17.94 15.97 21.71
N CYS A 11 -18.97 15.14 21.96
CA CYS A 11 -19.25 13.97 21.13
C CYS A 11 -19.53 14.35 19.66
N LYS A 12 -20.31 15.42 19.43
CA LYS A 12 -20.58 15.92 18.06
C LYS A 12 -19.31 16.41 17.37
N ALA A 13 -18.44 17.12 18.08
CA ALA A 13 -17.16 17.58 17.54
C ALA A 13 -16.22 16.43 17.17
N ALA A 14 -16.23 15.34 17.96
CA ALA A 14 -15.48 14.11 17.69
C ALA A 14 -16.16 13.18 16.65
N GLY A 15 -17.33 13.55 16.11
CA GLY A 15 -18.06 12.74 15.13
C GLY A 15 -18.66 11.45 15.71
N ILE A 16 -18.78 11.33 17.03
CA ILE A 16 -19.32 10.16 17.72
C ILE A 16 -20.75 10.41 18.23
N ASN A 17 -21.52 9.33 18.43
CA ASN A 17 -22.93 9.43 18.85
C ASN A 17 -23.06 10.25 20.15
N CYS A 18 -23.94 11.26 20.13
CA CYS A 18 -24.15 12.23 21.21
C CYS A 18 -25.44 12.01 22.02
N GLU A 19 -26.17 10.92 21.79
CA GLU A 19 -27.38 10.59 22.55
C GLU A 19 -27.06 9.66 23.73
N GLY A 20 -27.71 9.83 24.88
CA GLY A 20 -27.59 8.95 26.04
C GLY A 20 -27.35 9.67 27.36
N LYS A 21 -27.17 8.91 28.45
CA LYS A 21 -26.92 9.48 29.78
C LYS A 21 -25.47 9.94 29.88
N VAL A 22 -25.20 10.89 30.79
CA VAL A 22 -23.87 11.45 31.06
C VAL A 22 -22.76 10.38 31.19
N ALA A 23 -23.03 9.27 31.89
CA ALA A 23 -22.05 8.19 32.05
C ALA A 23 -21.68 7.52 30.71
N ASP A 24 -22.65 7.34 29.82
CA ASP A 24 -22.45 6.71 28.51
C ASP A 24 -21.67 7.63 27.56
N LEU A 25 -21.89 8.94 27.66
CA LEU A 25 -21.15 9.96 26.89
C LEU A 25 -19.69 10.04 27.34
N ILE A 26 -19.45 9.99 28.67
CA ILE A 26 -18.09 9.99 29.23
C ILE A 26 -17.32 8.75 28.77
N GLN A 27 -17.94 7.56 28.84
CA GLN A 27 -17.28 6.32 28.42
C GLN A 27 -16.91 6.36 26.94
N ARG A 28 -17.84 6.81 26.07
CA ARG A 28 -17.59 6.94 24.62
C ARG A 28 -16.45 7.90 24.29
N LEU A 29 -16.36 9.04 24.98
CA LEU A 29 -15.28 10.00 24.80
C LEU A 29 -13.93 9.43 25.26
N GLN A 30 -13.92 8.61 26.31
CA GLN A 30 -12.71 7.92 26.76
C GLN A 30 -12.24 6.87 25.75
N ASP A 31 -13.17 6.06 25.23
CA ASP A 31 -12.87 5.04 24.23
C ASP A 31 -12.31 5.66 22.94
N TYR A 32 -12.91 6.77 22.48
CA TYR A 32 -12.42 7.54 21.32
C TYR A 32 -10.98 8.05 21.51
N ARG A 33 -10.68 8.68 22.66
CA ARG A 33 -9.33 9.18 22.96
C ARG A 33 -8.29 8.07 23.04
N ASN A 34 -8.66 6.91 23.59
CA ASN A 34 -7.77 5.74 23.66
C ASN A 34 -7.46 5.17 22.26
N GLN A 35 -8.39 5.30 21.31
CA GLN A 35 -8.23 4.83 19.94
C GLN A 35 -7.37 5.79 19.08
N GLU A 36 -7.45 7.11 19.32
CA GLU A 36 -6.51 8.09 18.76
C GLU A 36 -5.07 7.90 19.28
N LEU A 37 -4.91 7.53 20.54
CA LEU A 37 -3.60 7.27 21.14
C LEU A 37 -2.92 6.00 20.60
N SER A 38 -3.70 4.99 20.17
CA SER A 38 -3.16 3.77 19.57
C SER A 38 -2.85 3.88 18.06
N SER A 39 -3.23 4.99 17.42
CA SER A 39 -3.05 5.22 15.98
C SER A 39 -1.88 6.16 15.65
N SER A 40 -1.04 6.52 16.63
CA SER A 40 0.24 7.20 16.39
C SER A 40 1.32 6.20 15.93
N PRO A 41 2.08 6.50 14.85
CA PRO A 41 2.90 5.50 14.15
C PRO A 41 4.22 5.22 14.89
N SER A 42 4.21 4.17 15.70
CA SER A 42 5.43 3.53 16.19
C SER A 42 6.05 2.67 15.08
N HIS A 43 7.19 3.13 14.58
CA HIS A 43 8.21 2.41 13.80
C HIS A 43 8.17 0.87 13.96
N ALA A 44 7.79 0.16 12.89
CA ALA A 44 8.38 -1.12 12.48
C ALA A 44 7.74 -1.60 11.17
N ASN A 45 8.13 -1.02 10.04
CA ASN A 45 7.97 -1.65 8.73
C ASN A 45 9.30 -1.53 7.97
N LEU A 46 10.28 -2.28 8.44
CA LEU A 46 11.54 -2.55 7.74
C LEU A 46 11.46 -3.98 7.22
N ARG A 47 10.99 -4.12 5.97
CA ARG A 47 11.32 -5.16 4.97
C ARG A 47 10.11 -5.40 4.09
N LYS A 48 10.17 -4.86 2.87
CA LYS A 48 9.87 -5.51 1.59
C LYS A 48 9.60 -4.41 0.55
N GLU A 49 10.64 -4.01 -0.15
CA GLU A 49 10.55 -3.82 -1.60
C GLU A 49 11.84 -4.36 -2.20
N GLU A 50 11.74 -5.62 -2.62
CA GLU A 50 12.68 -6.29 -3.52
C GLU A 50 12.12 -6.04 -4.92
N MET A 51 12.51 -4.92 -5.53
CA MET A 51 12.15 -4.58 -6.90
C MET A 51 13.44 -4.40 -7.71
N LEU A 52 13.53 -5.19 -8.78
CA LEU A 52 14.60 -5.32 -9.76
C LEU A 52 15.52 -4.09 -9.90
N VAL A 53 16.78 -4.25 -9.51
CA VAL A 53 17.88 -3.37 -9.93
C VAL A 53 18.44 -3.90 -11.26
N THR A 54 18.20 -3.17 -12.34
CA THR A 54 19.01 -3.24 -13.55
C THR A 54 20.40 -2.66 -13.23
N GLN A 55 21.45 -3.45 -13.49
CA GLN A 55 22.83 -2.99 -13.38
C GLN A 55 23.10 -1.86 -14.37
N SER A 56 23.30 -0.65 -13.86
CA SER A 56 23.99 0.42 -14.58
C SER A 56 25.25 0.76 -13.79
N THR A 57 26.39 0.36 -14.34
CA THR A 57 27.73 0.71 -13.84
C THR A 57 27.96 2.20 -14.06
N VAL A 58 27.81 2.99 -12.99
CA VAL A 58 28.30 4.37 -12.90
C VAL A 58 29.19 4.44 -11.66
N GLY A 59 30.44 4.83 -11.88
CA GLY A 59 31.59 4.60 -11.00
C GLY A 59 31.46 5.14 -9.57
N ASP A 60 32.09 4.38 -8.67
CA ASP A 60 32.16 4.58 -7.23
C ASP A 60 32.65 5.98 -6.82
N ALA A 61 31.85 6.65 -6.00
CA ALA A 61 32.16 7.91 -5.34
C ALA A 61 33.33 7.81 -4.32
N GLU A 62 33.82 6.60 -4.01
CA GLU A 62 34.96 6.39 -3.10
C GLU A 62 36.34 6.63 -3.72
N ILE A 63 36.45 6.79 -5.04
CA ILE A 63 37.75 7.06 -5.70
C ILE A 63 38.10 8.56 -5.67
N MET A 64 37.11 9.45 -5.56
CA MET A 64 37.35 10.90 -5.66
C MET A 64 37.72 11.57 -4.31
N GLU A 65 37.58 10.87 -3.17
CA GLU A 65 38.03 11.37 -1.86
C GLU A 65 39.52 11.13 -1.57
N ARG A 66 40.21 10.27 -2.34
CA ARG A 66 41.65 10.01 -2.15
C ARG A 66 42.57 11.06 -2.78
N GLU A 67 42.08 11.91 -3.68
CA GLU A 67 42.93 12.91 -4.36
C GLU A 67 42.97 14.28 -3.67
N VAL A 68 42.11 14.54 -2.68
CA VAL A 68 42.15 15.80 -1.90
C VAL A 68 43.07 15.70 -0.66
N GLN A 69 43.38 14.49 -0.18
CA GLN A 69 44.26 14.26 0.97
C GLN A 69 45.76 14.10 0.64
N ALA A 70 46.14 14.01 -0.64
CA ALA A 70 47.54 13.87 -1.04
C ALA A 70 48.36 15.18 -1.03
N GLY A 71 47.71 16.34 -0.85
CA GLY A 71 48.36 17.67 -1.00
C GLY A 71 48.90 18.33 0.28
N SER A 72 48.79 17.72 1.46
CA SER A 72 49.18 18.38 2.71
C SER A 72 50.15 17.55 3.56
N LYS A 73 51.39 17.45 3.08
CA LYS A 73 52.54 17.12 3.93
C LYS A 73 53.31 18.40 4.24
N ILE A 74 53.03 19.01 5.39
CA ILE A 74 53.99 19.88 6.07
C ILE A 74 54.24 19.26 7.47
N PRO A 75 55.50 19.06 7.90
CA PRO A 75 55.81 18.35 9.14
C PRO A 75 55.36 19.16 10.36
N ARG A 76 54.63 18.50 11.27
CA ARG A 76 54.36 19.00 12.62
C ARG A 76 55.52 18.55 13.50
N ASP A 77 56.50 19.43 13.69
CA ASP A 77 57.56 19.19 14.67
C ASP A 77 56.96 19.29 16.08
N LYS A 78 57.10 18.19 16.83
CA LYS A 78 56.74 18.12 18.24
C LYS A 78 57.98 18.54 19.02
N ASN A 79 57.93 19.71 19.67
CA ASN A 79 58.69 19.91 20.89
C ASN A 79 57.95 20.89 21.80
N THR A 80 57.35 20.33 22.85
CA THR A 80 56.89 21.05 24.03
C THR A 80 57.65 20.44 25.19
N GLN A 81 58.68 21.12 25.69
CA GLN A 81 58.95 21.20 27.13
C GLN A 81 60.03 22.25 27.44
N ASP A 82 59.79 22.92 28.56
CA ASP A 82 60.70 23.67 29.43
C ASP A 82 60.83 25.18 29.21
N LEU A 83 60.00 25.89 29.99
CA LEU A 83 60.21 27.27 30.44
C LEU A 83 61.24 27.29 31.58
N PRO A 84 62.25 28.16 31.50
CA PRO A 84 62.72 28.89 32.67
C PRO A 84 62.44 30.39 32.50
N MET A 85 61.86 30.99 33.54
CA MET A 85 61.78 32.43 33.73
C MET A 85 63.18 33.06 33.68
N VAL A 86 63.44 33.98 32.77
CA VAL A 86 64.39 35.09 32.96
C VAL A 86 63.88 36.31 32.19
N GLY A 87 63.79 37.45 32.88
CA GLY A 87 63.14 38.67 32.41
C GLY A 87 63.89 39.49 31.34
N GLY A 88 63.19 40.51 30.86
CA GLY A 88 63.73 41.56 29.99
C GLY A 88 62.66 42.14 29.07
N ASP A 89 62.14 43.32 29.42
CA ASP A 89 61.32 44.18 28.57
C ASP A 89 62.05 44.50 27.26
N ILE A 90 61.40 44.35 26.09
CA ILE A 90 61.50 45.29 24.95
C ILE A 90 60.18 45.27 24.16
N LEU A 91 59.48 46.40 24.22
CA LEU A 91 58.49 46.86 23.26
C LEU A 91 59.07 46.86 21.83
N GLY A 92 58.45 46.13 20.91
CA GLY A 92 58.80 46.16 19.50
C GLY A 92 57.65 45.66 18.64
N GLY A 93 56.75 46.57 18.26
CA GLY A 93 55.73 46.27 17.26
C GLY A 93 56.38 45.93 15.92
N HIS A 94 55.90 44.87 15.28
CA HIS A 94 55.63 44.73 13.84
C HIS A 94 55.41 43.26 13.49
N SER A 95 54.13 42.86 13.35
CA SER A 95 53.71 41.73 12.52
C SER A 95 52.19 41.68 12.34
N ARG A 96 51.55 42.83 12.03
CA ARG A 96 50.13 42.88 11.61
C ARG A 96 49.91 42.81 10.08
N SER A 97 50.95 42.58 9.29
CA SER A 97 50.85 42.58 7.81
C SER A 97 50.87 41.19 7.16
N GLN A 98 51.09 40.09 7.90
CA GLN A 98 51.07 38.73 7.32
C GLN A 98 49.68 38.12 7.14
N GLY A 99 48.61 38.76 7.62
CA GLY A 99 47.24 38.25 7.53
C GLY A 99 46.46 38.61 6.25
N LEU A 100 47.02 39.46 5.37
CA LEU A 100 46.33 39.94 4.16
C LEU A 100 46.78 39.25 2.86
N ALA A 101 47.96 38.63 2.86
CA ALA A 101 48.43 37.84 1.73
C ALA A 101 47.55 36.58 1.58
N GLY A 102 46.87 36.44 0.44
CA GLY A 102 45.98 35.31 0.15
C GLY A 102 44.50 35.55 0.44
N LEU A 103 44.10 36.73 0.95
CA LEU A 103 42.69 37.06 1.16
C LEU A 103 41.91 37.11 -0.18
N ALA A 104 42.53 37.68 -1.23
CA ALA A 104 41.97 37.72 -2.57
C ALA A 104 41.73 36.31 -3.15
N GLU A 105 42.65 35.37 -2.88
CA GLU A 105 42.49 33.98 -3.33
C GLU A 105 41.38 33.27 -2.56
N ARG A 106 41.28 33.50 -1.24
CA ARG A 106 40.17 32.97 -0.43
C ARG A 106 38.81 33.51 -0.89
N ILE A 107 38.74 34.79 -1.27
CA ILE A 107 37.53 35.40 -1.84
C ILE A 107 37.18 34.71 -3.16
N ARG A 108 38.12 34.56 -4.08
CA ARG A 108 37.90 33.87 -5.37
C ARG A 108 37.39 32.44 -5.18
N ILE A 109 37.97 31.69 -4.24
CA ILE A 109 37.55 30.31 -3.92
C ILE A 109 36.12 30.30 -3.36
N LEU A 110 35.77 31.25 -2.49
CA LEU A 110 34.42 31.35 -1.92
C LEU A 110 33.38 31.75 -2.97
N GLU A 111 33.71 32.67 -3.87
CA GLU A 111 32.86 33.07 -4.99
C GLU A 111 32.59 31.89 -5.93
N ALA A 112 33.63 31.15 -6.33
CA ALA A 112 33.47 29.94 -7.14
C ALA A 112 32.60 28.89 -6.44
N ARG A 113 32.76 28.73 -5.11
CA ARG A 113 31.93 27.83 -4.31
C ARG A 113 30.48 28.32 -4.21
N SER A 114 30.25 29.62 -4.18
CA SER A 114 28.92 30.22 -4.20
C SER A 114 28.21 29.90 -5.51
N VAL A 115 28.87 30.13 -6.65
CA VAL A 115 28.32 29.83 -7.98
C VAL A 115 27.96 28.35 -8.12
N LEU A 116 28.82 27.46 -7.63
CA LEU A 116 28.54 26.01 -7.67
C LEU A 116 27.34 25.63 -6.78
N LYS A 117 27.18 26.28 -5.63
CA LYS A 117 26.00 26.09 -4.77
C LYS A 117 24.73 26.60 -5.45
N ASP A 118 24.79 27.75 -6.11
CA ASP A 118 23.65 28.34 -6.82
C ASP A 118 23.21 27.47 -7.99
N GLN A 119 24.16 26.91 -8.75
CA GLN A 119 23.88 25.92 -9.80
C GLN A 119 23.21 24.66 -9.23
N ARG A 120 23.72 24.13 -8.11
CA ARG A 120 23.12 22.96 -7.46
C ARG A 120 21.71 23.24 -6.94
N LEU A 121 21.47 24.41 -6.37
CA LEU A 121 20.13 24.87 -5.96
C LEU A 121 19.18 24.97 -7.15
N SER A 122 19.65 25.43 -8.31
CA SER A 122 18.84 25.48 -9.52
C SER A 122 18.41 24.08 -9.99
N MET A 123 19.34 23.13 -10.05
CA MET A 123 19.03 21.74 -10.44
C MET A 123 18.04 21.07 -9.47
N LEU A 124 18.19 21.33 -8.17
CA LEU A 124 17.27 20.78 -7.17
C LEU A 124 15.85 21.34 -7.34
N LYS A 125 15.71 22.66 -7.57
CA LYS A 125 14.40 23.29 -7.83
C LYS A 125 13.71 22.73 -9.06
N GLU A 126 14.46 22.45 -10.12
CA GLU A 126 13.90 21.85 -11.33
C GLU A 126 13.41 20.42 -11.06
N ARG A 127 14.18 19.63 -10.31
CA ARG A 127 13.77 18.28 -9.89
C ARG A 127 12.53 18.30 -9.00
N ASP A 128 12.44 19.24 -8.05
CA ASP A 128 11.26 19.39 -7.19
C ASP A 128 10.02 19.69 -8.02
N LEU A 129 10.13 20.57 -9.02
CA LEU A 129 9.03 20.86 -9.93
C LEU A 129 8.58 19.63 -10.74
N MET A 130 9.54 18.81 -11.21
CA MET A 130 9.20 17.56 -11.92
C MET A 130 8.49 16.56 -11.00
N LEU A 131 8.95 16.43 -9.75
CA LEU A 131 8.31 15.54 -8.78
C LEU A 131 6.89 16.00 -8.45
N ASP A 132 6.66 17.31 -8.31
CA ASP A 132 5.32 17.86 -8.08
C ASP A 132 4.37 17.55 -9.24
N GLN A 133 4.86 17.62 -10.49
CA GLN A 133 4.09 17.25 -11.67
C GLN A 133 3.75 15.75 -11.69
N GLU A 134 4.71 14.89 -11.35
CA GLU A 134 4.50 13.45 -11.28
C GLU A 134 3.50 13.07 -10.18
N ILE A 135 3.62 13.70 -9.00
CA ILE A 135 2.66 13.54 -7.91
C ILE A 135 1.26 13.95 -8.35
N SER A 136 1.12 15.08 -9.05
CA SER A 136 -0.18 15.53 -9.57
C SER A 136 -0.78 14.53 -10.56
N LEU A 137 0.02 14.02 -11.49
CA LEU A 137 -0.43 13.02 -12.46
C LEU A 137 -0.87 11.71 -11.78
N LEU A 138 -0.10 11.25 -10.79
CA LEU A 138 -0.44 10.07 -10.00
C LEU A 138 -1.72 10.29 -9.20
N GLN A 139 -1.92 11.48 -8.62
CA GLN A 139 -3.15 11.83 -7.90
C GLN A 139 -4.38 11.83 -8.81
N ASP A 140 -4.28 12.40 -10.02
CA ASP A 140 -5.37 12.37 -11.01
C ASP A 140 -5.70 10.95 -11.47
N THR A 141 -4.66 10.14 -11.69
CA THR A 141 -4.79 8.73 -12.07
C THR A 141 -5.47 7.95 -10.96
N VAL A 142 -5.04 8.11 -9.70
CA VAL A 142 -5.64 7.48 -8.52
C VAL A 142 -7.09 7.95 -8.33
N SER A 143 -7.40 9.22 -8.55
CA SER A 143 -8.77 9.75 -8.42
C SER A 143 -9.70 9.19 -9.49
N THR A 144 -9.22 9.09 -10.73
CA THR A 144 -9.94 8.43 -11.83
C THR A 144 -10.14 6.95 -11.55
N LEU A 145 -9.12 6.25 -11.05
CA LEU A 145 -9.20 4.86 -10.60
C LEU A 145 -10.16 4.68 -9.42
N LYS A 146 -10.25 5.64 -8.48
CA LYS A 146 -11.20 5.63 -7.37
C LYS A 146 -12.64 5.84 -7.83
N LEU A 147 -12.88 6.76 -8.76
CA LEU A 147 -14.21 7.00 -9.35
C LEU A 147 -14.65 5.82 -10.23
N ALA A 148 -13.74 5.32 -11.07
CA ALA A 148 -13.93 4.04 -11.74
C ALA A 148 -14.16 2.93 -10.73
N GLY A 149 -13.49 2.98 -9.57
CA GLY A 149 -13.68 2.08 -8.44
C GLY A 149 -15.11 2.09 -7.91
N GLU A 150 -15.74 3.25 -7.68
CA GLU A 150 -17.12 3.31 -7.20
C GLU A 150 -18.14 2.89 -8.26
N ALA A 151 -17.99 3.36 -9.50
CA ALA A 151 -18.85 2.92 -10.61
C ALA A 151 -18.71 1.41 -10.87
N TYR A 152 -17.49 0.88 -10.81
CA TYR A 152 -17.22 -0.54 -10.93
C TYR A 152 -17.76 -1.32 -9.72
N ARG A 153 -17.61 -0.78 -8.50
CA ARG A 153 -18.20 -1.34 -7.28
C ARG A 153 -19.70 -1.49 -7.40
N GLN A 154 -20.40 -0.50 -7.95
CA GLN A 154 -21.84 -0.60 -8.23
C GLN A 154 -22.17 -1.72 -9.24
N VAL A 155 -21.38 -1.85 -10.30
CA VAL A 155 -21.51 -2.97 -11.26
C VAL A 155 -21.31 -4.32 -10.57
N ARG A 156 -20.34 -4.41 -9.65
CA ARG A 156 -20.07 -5.61 -8.85
C ARG A 156 -21.19 -5.90 -7.84
N GLN A 157 -21.72 -4.88 -7.16
CA GLN A 157 -22.88 -5.03 -6.27
C GLN A 157 -24.09 -5.56 -7.03
N ARG A 158 -24.36 -5.02 -8.23
CA ARG A 158 -25.42 -5.51 -9.11
C ARG A 158 -25.20 -6.96 -9.54
N PHE A 159 -23.96 -7.37 -9.82
CA PHE A 159 -23.64 -8.77 -10.16
C PHE A 159 -24.08 -9.72 -9.04
N VAL A 160 -23.67 -9.46 -7.80
CA VAL A 160 -24.02 -10.30 -6.64
C VAL A 160 -25.52 -10.27 -6.39
N SER A 161 -26.16 -9.09 -6.42
CA SER A 161 -27.62 -8.96 -6.23
C SER A 161 -28.41 -9.70 -7.32
N THR A 162 -27.95 -9.65 -8.58
CA THR A 162 -28.54 -10.39 -9.70
C THR A 162 -28.45 -11.89 -9.46
N PHE A 163 -27.29 -12.38 -9.01
CA PHE A 163 -27.11 -13.79 -8.65
C PHE A 163 -28.07 -14.22 -7.53
N ILE A 164 -28.18 -13.43 -6.46
CA ILE A 164 -29.08 -13.74 -5.34
C ILE A 164 -30.52 -13.83 -5.82
N ARG A 165 -30.98 -12.87 -6.63
CA ARG A 165 -32.33 -12.86 -7.20
C ARG A 165 -32.58 -14.07 -8.08
N ASP A 166 -31.67 -14.34 -9.01
CA ASP A 166 -31.92 -15.29 -10.11
C ASP A 166 -31.58 -16.74 -9.76
N LYS A 167 -30.64 -16.97 -8.84
CA LYS A 167 -30.13 -18.31 -8.48
C LYS A 167 -30.49 -18.74 -7.07
N LEU A 168 -30.51 -17.82 -6.10
CA LEU A 168 -30.81 -18.15 -4.70
C LEU A 168 -32.28 -17.91 -4.32
N GLY A 169 -32.99 -17.04 -5.03
CA GLY A 169 -34.42 -16.78 -4.81
C GLY A 169 -34.76 -16.06 -3.51
N CYS A 170 -33.77 -15.43 -2.85
CA CYS A 170 -33.91 -14.78 -1.55
C CYS A 170 -33.51 -13.29 -1.56
N ALA A 171 -33.62 -12.62 -2.71
CA ALA A 171 -33.27 -11.21 -2.88
C ALA A 171 -34.11 -10.29 -1.98
N LYS A 172 -33.44 -9.30 -1.37
CA LYS A 172 -34.09 -8.23 -0.58
C LYS A 172 -34.50 -7.08 -1.48
N GLN A 173 -35.34 -6.17 -0.97
CA GLN A 173 -35.73 -4.97 -1.71
C GLN A 173 -34.51 -4.14 -2.15
N SER A 174 -33.49 -4.01 -1.29
CA SER A 174 -32.23 -3.35 -1.63
C SER A 174 -31.50 -3.98 -2.83
N ASP A 175 -31.60 -5.30 -3.02
CA ASP A 175 -31.05 -5.96 -4.20
C ASP A 175 -31.83 -5.58 -5.46
N HIS A 176 -33.15 -5.48 -5.36
CA HIS A 176 -33.98 -5.03 -6.49
C HIS A 176 -33.65 -3.58 -6.86
N ASP A 177 -33.46 -2.71 -5.88
CA ASP A 177 -33.12 -1.30 -6.09
C ASP A 177 -31.77 -1.19 -6.82
N LEU A 178 -30.72 -1.87 -6.33
CA LEU A 178 -29.40 -1.93 -6.96
C LEU A 178 -29.45 -2.44 -8.41
N ILE A 179 -30.28 -3.45 -8.69
CA ILE A 179 -30.40 -4.01 -10.04
C ILE A 179 -31.07 -3.04 -11.01
N ASN A 180 -32.03 -2.23 -10.54
CA ASN A 180 -32.79 -1.28 -11.33
C ASN A 180 -32.03 0.03 -11.59
N GLU A 181 -31.23 0.49 -10.63
CA GLU A 181 -30.50 1.76 -10.73
C GLU A 181 -29.23 1.66 -11.60
N VAL A 182 -28.51 0.54 -11.51
CA VAL A 182 -27.21 0.38 -12.17
C VAL A 182 -27.38 -0.23 -13.56
N HIS A 183 -26.95 0.51 -14.59
CA HIS A 183 -27.11 0.10 -15.99
C HIS A 183 -25.98 -0.82 -16.51
N GLY A 184 -24.83 -0.84 -15.83
CA GLY A 184 -23.66 -1.65 -16.23
C GLY A 184 -23.80 -3.13 -15.87
N LEU A 185 -23.43 -4.02 -16.80
CA LEU A 185 -23.46 -5.47 -16.61
C LEU A 185 -22.04 -5.99 -16.33
N ALA A 186 -21.86 -6.77 -15.27
CA ALA A 186 -20.62 -7.51 -15.06
C ALA A 186 -20.58 -8.72 -16.00
N HIS A 187 -19.44 -8.93 -16.67
CA HIS A 187 -19.27 -10.05 -17.61
C HIS A 187 -18.96 -11.39 -16.93
N GLY A 188 -18.68 -11.40 -15.63
CA GLY A 188 -18.34 -12.61 -14.88
C GLY A 188 -17.95 -12.32 -13.43
N GLY A 189 -17.51 -13.37 -12.73
CA GLY A 189 -16.98 -13.27 -11.38
C GLY A 189 -15.67 -12.47 -11.31
N ASP A 190 -15.50 -11.72 -10.24
CA ASP A 190 -14.27 -11.04 -9.83
C ASP A 190 -14.15 -11.19 -8.32
N ALA A 191 -13.51 -12.27 -7.88
CA ALA A 191 -13.47 -12.71 -6.50
C ALA A 191 -12.77 -11.67 -5.60
N VAL A 192 -11.76 -10.96 -6.13
CA VAL A 192 -11.00 -9.96 -5.37
C VAL A 192 -11.88 -8.74 -5.12
N VAL A 193 -12.48 -8.19 -6.18
CA VAL A 193 -13.29 -6.97 -6.03
C VAL A 193 -14.62 -7.26 -5.33
N ASP A 194 -15.23 -8.41 -5.59
CA ASP A 194 -16.46 -8.81 -4.92
C ASP A 194 -16.25 -9.03 -3.42
N ALA A 195 -15.07 -9.49 -2.98
CA ALA A 195 -14.76 -9.65 -1.57
C ALA A 195 -14.70 -8.29 -0.85
N LEU A 196 -14.19 -7.26 -1.52
CA LEU A 196 -14.14 -5.89 -0.98
C LEU A 196 -15.54 -5.30 -0.74
N LEU A 197 -16.60 -5.85 -1.36
CA LEU A 197 -17.98 -5.43 -1.08
C LEU A 197 -18.43 -5.79 0.34
N TYR A 198 -17.73 -6.71 1.01
CA TYR A 198 -18.04 -7.18 2.37
C TYR A 198 -17.15 -6.50 3.43
N GLU A 199 -16.37 -5.49 3.05
CA GLU A 199 -15.49 -4.75 3.95
C GLU A 199 -15.97 -3.29 4.11
N GLY A 200 -15.80 -2.74 5.32
CA GLY A 200 -16.04 -1.33 5.61
C GLY A 200 -17.49 -0.93 5.85
N ILE A 201 -17.74 0.38 5.80
CA ILE A 201 -19.06 0.96 6.05
C ILE A 201 -19.97 0.69 4.85
N GLY A 202 -21.19 0.21 5.12
CA GLY A 202 -22.12 -0.21 4.06
C GLY A 202 -21.72 -1.51 3.39
N ALA A 203 -20.90 -2.33 4.06
CA ALA A 203 -20.56 -3.67 3.62
C ALA A 203 -21.81 -4.54 3.44
N ARG A 204 -21.74 -5.45 2.47
CA ARG A 204 -22.71 -6.52 2.31
C ARG A 204 -22.66 -7.48 3.50
N GLU A 205 -23.82 -8.01 3.88
CA GLU A 205 -23.97 -8.96 5.01
C GLU A 205 -24.25 -10.39 4.53
N ASP A 206 -24.57 -10.57 3.25
CA ASP A 206 -24.97 -11.83 2.64
C ASP A 206 -23.76 -12.68 2.20
N THR A 207 -22.84 -12.93 3.12
CA THR A 207 -21.59 -13.67 2.85
C THR A 207 -21.83 -15.05 2.25
N TYR A 208 -22.98 -15.68 2.55
CA TYR A 208 -23.40 -16.94 1.94
C TYR A 208 -23.49 -16.88 0.41
N ALA A 209 -23.87 -15.73 -0.16
CA ALA A 209 -23.95 -15.56 -1.61
C ALA A 209 -22.55 -15.53 -2.23
N PHE A 210 -21.60 -14.89 -1.56
CA PHE A 210 -20.19 -14.90 -1.94
C PHE A 210 -19.61 -16.32 -1.86
N GLU A 211 -19.86 -17.02 -0.75
CA GLU A 211 -19.40 -18.40 -0.58
C GLU A 211 -20.01 -19.34 -1.62
N ASP A 212 -21.25 -19.12 -2.05
CA ASP A 212 -21.87 -19.92 -3.09
C ASP A 212 -21.25 -19.63 -4.47
N LEU A 213 -20.92 -18.37 -4.77
CA LEU A 213 -20.25 -17.96 -6.00
C LEU A 213 -18.80 -18.45 -6.08
N TYR A 214 -18.04 -18.37 -5.01
CA TYR A 214 -16.58 -18.56 -5.03
C TYR A 214 -16.09 -19.76 -4.21
N GLY A 215 -16.95 -20.42 -3.44
CA GLY A 215 -16.61 -21.56 -2.58
C GLY A 215 -15.84 -21.19 -1.29
N ILE A 216 -15.45 -19.92 -1.12
CA ILE A 216 -14.63 -19.45 0.00
C ILE A 216 -15.22 -18.19 0.63
N HIS A 217 -14.92 -17.97 1.91
CA HIS A 217 -15.40 -16.80 2.64
C HIS A 217 -14.68 -15.53 2.14
N PRO A 218 -15.35 -14.37 2.01
CA PRO A 218 -14.73 -13.15 1.49
C PRO A 218 -13.46 -12.73 2.26
N SER A 219 -13.43 -12.95 3.58
CA SER A 219 -12.24 -12.64 4.39
C SER A 219 -11.00 -13.50 4.09
N ASP A 220 -11.17 -14.67 3.48
CA ASP A 220 -10.06 -15.57 3.13
C ASP A 220 -9.45 -15.25 1.75
N ILE A 221 -10.16 -14.48 0.91
CA ILE A 221 -9.69 -14.08 -0.43
C ILE A 221 -8.34 -13.36 -0.37
N LYS A 222 -8.13 -12.50 0.63
CA LYS A 222 -6.86 -11.78 0.86
C LYS A 222 -5.64 -12.69 1.13
N ARG A 223 -5.87 -13.98 1.38
CA ARG A 223 -4.82 -14.98 1.59
C ARG A 223 -4.40 -15.65 0.28
N ILE A 224 -5.17 -15.46 -0.80
CA ILE A 224 -4.95 -16.04 -2.11
C ILE A 224 -4.34 -14.96 -3.01
N TRP A 225 -3.08 -15.18 -3.39
CA TRP A 225 -2.32 -14.27 -4.26
C TRP A 225 -2.02 -14.90 -5.63
N ASP A 226 -2.28 -16.20 -5.75
CA ASP A 226 -2.02 -17.00 -6.94
C ASP A 226 -3.06 -16.69 -8.04
N PRO A 227 -2.63 -16.15 -9.20
CA PRO A 227 -3.53 -15.77 -10.29
C PRO A 227 -4.38 -16.93 -10.81
N GLU A 228 -3.82 -18.14 -10.87
CA GLU A 228 -4.45 -19.35 -11.36
C GLU A 228 -5.62 -19.78 -10.47
N THR A 229 -5.45 -19.65 -9.15
CA THR A 229 -6.53 -19.84 -8.19
C THR A 229 -7.64 -18.81 -8.43
N ILE A 230 -7.30 -17.52 -8.50
CA ILE A 230 -8.28 -16.44 -8.72
C ILE A 230 -9.05 -16.65 -10.03
N GLU A 231 -8.38 -17.06 -11.11
CA GLU A 231 -9.00 -17.38 -12.40
C GLU A 231 -10.05 -18.49 -12.26
N ILE A 232 -9.73 -19.56 -11.52
CA ILE A 232 -10.67 -20.67 -11.28
C ILE A 232 -11.86 -20.24 -10.42
N LEU A 233 -11.66 -19.40 -9.40
CA LEU A 233 -12.75 -18.85 -8.59
C LEU A 233 -13.68 -18.00 -9.46
N ASN A 234 -13.12 -17.11 -10.28
CA ASN A 234 -13.86 -16.24 -11.20
C ASN A 234 -14.63 -17.06 -12.24
N LEU A 235 -14.02 -18.13 -12.76
CA LEU A 235 -14.67 -19.04 -13.70
C LEU A 235 -15.88 -19.72 -13.06
N HIS A 236 -15.75 -20.27 -11.86
CA HIS A 236 -16.87 -20.91 -11.17
C HIS A 236 -18.02 -19.92 -10.91
N ALA A 237 -17.72 -18.73 -10.40
CA ALA A 237 -18.72 -17.69 -10.18
C ALA A 237 -19.43 -17.29 -11.49
N THR A 238 -18.67 -17.15 -12.59
CA THR A 238 -19.21 -16.85 -13.93
C THR A 238 -20.17 -17.94 -14.40
N VAL A 239 -19.77 -19.21 -14.31
CA VAL A 239 -20.59 -20.36 -14.71
C VAL A 239 -21.85 -20.44 -13.85
N ARG A 240 -21.70 -20.27 -12.54
CA ARG A 240 -22.79 -20.39 -11.57
C ARG A 240 -23.83 -19.25 -11.72
N ALA A 241 -23.36 -18.04 -12.01
CA ALA A 241 -24.23 -16.87 -12.21
C ALA A 241 -24.85 -16.79 -13.61
N SER A 242 -24.37 -17.57 -14.58
CA SER A 242 -24.85 -17.51 -15.97
C SER A 242 -26.33 -17.87 -16.10
N LYS A 243 -27.06 -17.10 -16.90
CA LYS A 243 -28.45 -17.41 -17.32
C LYS A 243 -28.52 -18.24 -18.59
N GLU A 244 -27.48 -18.14 -19.41
CA GLU A 244 -27.46 -18.69 -20.76
C GLU A 244 -26.90 -20.11 -20.81
N LYS A 245 -25.97 -20.41 -19.90
CA LYS A 245 -25.26 -21.68 -19.86
C LYS A 245 -25.28 -22.25 -18.46
N THR A 246 -25.39 -23.57 -18.38
CA THR A 246 -25.38 -24.31 -17.12
C THR A 246 -24.08 -25.11 -17.02
N GLY A 247 -23.39 -24.98 -15.89
CA GLY A 247 -22.23 -25.81 -15.58
C GLY A 247 -22.59 -27.29 -15.45
N THR A 248 -21.66 -28.19 -15.77
CA THR A 248 -21.86 -29.63 -15.55
C THR A 248 -21.76 -29.98 -14.04
N ASP A 249 -22.48 -31.02 -13.60
CA ASP A 249 -22.34 -31.53 -12.23
C ASP A 249 -20.89 -31.97 -11.92
N GLN A 250 -20.19 -32.46 -12.94
CA GLN A 250 -18.79 -32.84 -12.82
C GLN A 250 -17.90 -31.63 -12.53
N PHE A 251 -18.13 -30.50 -13.21
CA PHE A 251 -17.41 -29.26 -12.97
C PHE A 251 -17.61 -28.79 -11.53
N TYR A 252 -18.85 -28.72 -11.05
CA TYR A 252 -19.15 -28.30 -9.68
C TYR A 252 -18.55 -29.24 -8.63
N LYS A 253 -18.59 -30.56 -8.86
CA LYS A 253 -17.99 -31.55 -7.95
C LYS A 253 -16.47 -31.39 -7.87
N LYS A 254 -15.80 -31.23 -9.00
CA LYS A 254 -14.34 -31.03 -9.06
C LYS A 254 -13.93 -29.68 -8.47
N PHE A 255 -14.74 -28.64 -8.66
CA PHE A 255 -14.52 -27.35 -8.03
C PHE A 255 -14.62 -27.47 -6.50
N ALA A 256 -15.66 -28.12 -5.98
CA ALA A 256 -15.80 -28.35 -4.54
C ALA A 256 -14.63 -29.17 -3.97
N GLU A 257 -14.13 -30.16 -4.71
CA GLU A 257 -12.92 -30.92 -4.34
C GLU A 257 -11.68 -30.02 -4.28
N PHE A 258 -11.46 -29.17 -5.28
CA PHE A 258 -10.37 -28.19 -5.29
C PHE A 258 -10.45 -27.24 -4.09
N ILE A 259 -11.61 -26.63 -3.83
CA ILE A 259 -11.80 -25.71 -2.70
C ILE A 259 -11.53 -26.41 -1.36
N ARG A 260 -11.96 -27.67 -1.21
CA ARG A 260 -11.71 -28.45 0.00
C ARG A 260 -10.22 -28.66 0.25
N GLU A 261 -9.47 -29.08 -0.76
CA GLU A 261 -8.01 -29.27 -0.64
C GLU A 261 -7.29 -27.94 -0.42
N LEU A 262 -7.71 -26.86 -1.10
CA LEU A 262 -7.15 -25.52 -0.92
C LEU A 262 -7.36 -25.00 0.51
N LYS A 263 -8.54 -25.21 1.10
CA LYS A 263 -8.79 -24.86 2.51
C LYS A 263 -7.92 -25.68 3.45
N TRP A 264 -7.73 -26.98 3.20
CA TRP A 264 -6.88 -27.85 4.02
C TRP A 264 -5.40 -27.50 3.94
N SER A 265 -4.93 -27.01 2.80
CA SER A 265 -3.56 -26.51 2.66
C SER A 265 -3.36 -25.12 3.29
N SER A 266 -4.38 -24.57 3.94
CA SER A 266 -4.39 -23.19 4.46
C SER A 266 -4.16 -22.13 3.37
N PHE A 267 -4.72 -22.37 2.18
CA PHE A 267 -4.58 -21.54 0.98
C PHE A 267 -3.13 -21.45 0.49
N ASN A 268 -2.40 -22.58 0.51
CA ASN A 268 -1.05 -22.66 -0.03
C ASN A 268 -1.07 -22.20 -1.50
N SER A 269 -0.41 -21.09 -1.83
CA SER A 269 -0.31 -20.54 -3.19
C SER A 269 0.73 -21.24 -4.06
N ASN A 270 1.63 -22.02 -3.46
CA ASN A 270 2.74 -22.65 -4.18
C ASN A 270 2.41 -24.06 -4.67
N TYR A 271 1.14 -24.46 -4.67
CA TYR A 271 0.73 -25.82 -5.08
C TYR A 271 1.07 -26.16 -6.52
N LEU A 272 1.25 -25.17 -7.40
CA LEU A 272 1.71 -25.38 -8.77
C LEU A 272 3.22 -25.64 -8.89
N LEU A 273 4.00 -25.14 -7.92
CA LEU A 273 5.45 -25.34 -7.82
C LEU A 273 5.81 -26.53 -6.92
N ALA A 274 4.84 -26.99 -6.12
CA ALA A 274 4.99 -28.11 -5.21
C ALA A 274 5.11 -29.45 -5.96
N ASP A 275 5.37 -30.51 -5.18
CA ASP A 275 5.39 -31.88 -5.67
C ASP A 275 4.12 -32.20 -6.50
N PRO A 276 4.22 -32.86 -7.67
CA PRO A 276 3.07 -33.31 -8.46
C PRO A 276 2.05 -34.16 -7.68
N THR A 277 2.43 -34.67 -6.51
CA THR A 277 1.57 -35.39 -5.57
C THR A 277 0.80 -34.50 -4.60
N ASP A 278 1.00 -33.17 -4.64
CA ASP A 278 0.22 -32.21 -3.87
C ASP A 278 -1.27 -32.31 -4.23
N ARG A 279 -2.11 -32.40 -3.20
CA ARG A 279 -3.55 -32.65 -3.39
C ARG A 279 -4.27 -31.48 -4.05
N VAL A 280 -3.84 -30.25 -3.76
CA VAL A 280 -4.39 -29.04 -4.38
C VAL A 280 -4.02 -29.01 -5.86
N HIS A 281 -2.77 -29.36 -6.18
CA HIS A 281 -2.28 -29.51 -7.56
C HIS A 281 -3.10 -30.53 -8.35
N ILE A 282 -3.31 -31.73 -7.80
CA ILE A 282 -4.08 -32.79 -8.45
C ILE A 282 -5.53 -32.33 -8.67
N ALA A 283 -6.17 -31.74 -7.67
CA ALA A 283 -7.54 -31.26 -7.77
C ALA A 283 -7.68 -30.12 -8.81
N TYR A 284 -6.73 -29.19 -8.84
CA TYR A 284 -6.67 -28.11 -9.82
C TYR A 284 -6.55 -28.64 -11.26
N LEU A 285 -5.61 -29.56 -11.52
CA LEU A 285 -5.45 -30.15 -12.86
C LEU A 285 -6.69 -30.94 -13.28
N SER A 286 -7.31 -31.65 -12.34
CA SER A 286 -8.55 -32.41 -12.54
C SER A 286 -9.69 -31.49 -12.96
N LEU A 287 -9.81 -30.32 -12.33
CA LEU A 287 -10.80 -29.29 -12.65
C LEU A 287 -10.53 -28.63 -14.00
N ARG A 288 -9.28 -28.25 -14.31
CA ARG A 288 -8.89 -27.61 -15.60
C ARG A 288 -9.20 -28.48 -16.82
N LYS A 289 -9.18 -29.80 -16.67
CA LYS A 289 -9.47 -30.77 -17.74
C LYS A 289 -10.97 -31.12 -17.84
N CYS A 290 -11.81 -30.58 -16.96
CA CYS A 290 -13.24 -30.90 -16.93
C CYS A 290 -14.02 -30.14 -18.00
N GLN A 291 -15.05 -30.78 -18.55
CA GLN A 291 -16.05 -30.10 -19.37
C GLN A 291 -16.88 -29.17 -18.49
N ILE A 292 -16.78 -27.87 -18.76
CA ILE A 292 -17.38 -26.83 -17.92
C ILE A 292 -18.89 -26.75 -18.14
N TYR A 293 -19.33 -26.66 -19.39
CA TYR A 293 -20.73 -26.44 -19.74
C TYR A 293 -21.40 -27.71 -20.25
N GLN A 294 -22.69 -27.84 -19.93
CA GLN A 294 -23.55 -28.83 -20.59
C GLN A 294 -23.63 -28.52 -22.09
N GLU A 295 -23.62 -29.56 -22.93
CA GLU A 295 -23.87 -29.39 -24.35
C GLU A 295 -25.32 -28.97 -24.56
N SER A 296 -25.52 -27.93 -25.38
CA SER A 296 -26.86 -27.50 -25.77
C SER A 296 -27.52 -28.64 -26.55
N ALA A 297 -28.65 -29.14 -26.06
CA ALA A 297 -29.49 -30.12 -26.76
C ALA A 297 -30.08 -29.53 -28.05
#